data_AF-A0AAD9CL58-F1
#
_entry.id   AF-A0AAD9CL58-F1
#
_cell.length_a   1.000
_cell.length_b   1.000
_cell.length_c   1.000
_cell.angle_alpha   90.00
_cell.angle_beta   90.00
_cell.angle_gamma   90.00
#
_symmetry.space_group_name_H-M   'P 1'
#
loop_
_entity.id
_entity.type
_entity.pdbx_description
1 polymer ?
#
loop_
_entity_poly.entity_id
_entity_poly.type
_entity_poly.pdbx_seq_one_letter_code
_entity_poly.pdbx_strand_id
1 'polypeptide(L)'
;MDLMEIEDDVYIDRHRSMEGLVTEVDFQRRKQPSRCVSVCLGLLCAVLLAGNIGQLIYYEIFSHPASGDPMQSGYVQDRPQSSDNNSAAERKQLETRLTNVTTEKDQLHQSYDSVTAERDELKASFNKVSSDFLRKDKQQLQTRYNTLQREQQQLIIKQNILQREKDEVQRSFSTLRATRDQLQSNYTSLKTNHDQLQSSYNSVAAERDEFKASFNNLKKESDQLRTIQNNLTASEEQLKSDYSRLQREKDKLQTLFVTLTANRDQLQSNYSLVMRNQDQLQKNYAKSYNTVRKYAEQLETRFKSLQREHSQLETNHSILRREKGELQKKIDKIRARPCQTGWIKFDISCYFVSSVSKNWTLSRQECIEEGADLVEFLNMLMQKGQNAWIGLTDSLQEGTWMWVDGSNVTTQFWQPGQPNSYNGNQDCGENVQKITGVGQWNDDGCFAEQYWICEK
;
A
#
# COMPACT_ATOMS: atom_id res chain seq x y z
N MET A 1 26.05 -28.43 4.41
CA MET A 1 27.41 -28.32 4.95
C MET A 1 27.23 -27.93 6.40
N ASP A 2 27.65 -28.84 7.28
CA ASP A 2 27.97 -28.71 8.71
C ASP A 2 26.82 -28.37 9.68
N LEU A 3 26.35 -29.37 10.47
CA LEU A 3 26.93 -29.96 11.71
C LEU A 3 26.52 -29.09 12.92
N MET A 4 25.61 -29.55 13.79
CA MET A 4 25.80 -30.52 14.90
C MET A 4 26.25 -29.81 16.19
N GLU A 5 25.76 -30.33 17.32
CA GLU A 5 26.23 -30.18 18.71
C GLU A 5 25.53 -29.13 19.59
N ILE A 6 25.25 -29.33 20.89
CA ILE A 6 25.12 -30.46 21.85
C ILE A 6 24.53 -29.81 23.13
N GLU A 7 24.00 -30.65 24.01
CA GLU A 7 23.48 -30.47 25.38
C GLU A 7 24.27 -29.54 26.32
N ASP A 8 23.62 -28.96 27.34
CA ASP A 8 23.79 -29.36 28.76
C ASP A 8 23.16 -28.41 29.81
N ASP A 9 22.89 -29.00 30.98
CA ASP A 9 22.75 -28.43 32.35
C ASP A 9 21.38 -28.00 32.94
N VAL A 10 20.71 -29.02 33.50
CA VAL A 10 20.41 -29.24 34.94
C VAL A 10 20.72 -28.12 35.95
N TYR A 11 19.71 -27.67 36.71
CA TYR A 11 19.82 -27.58 38.19
C TYR A 11 18.45 -27.58 38.90
N ILE A 12 18.35 -28.43 39.92
CA ILE A 12 17.22 -28.67 40.83
C ILE A 12 17.47 -27.85 42.12
N ASP A 13 16.46 -27.18 42.69
CA ASP A 13 16.22 -27.26 44.14
C ASP A 13 14.79 -26.82 44.53
N ARG A 14 14.07 -27.69 45.24
CA ARG A 14 12.83 -27.36 45.94
C ARG A 14 12.75 -28.21 47.21
N HIS A 15 13.28 -27.66 48.29
CA HIS A 15 13.16 -28.22 49.62
C HIS A 15 11.79 -27.93 50.28
N ARG A 16 11.49 -28.79 51.25
CA ARG A 16 10.22 -29.26 51.80
C ARG A 16 10.07 -28.82 53.27
N SER A 17 8.85 -29.02 53.82
CA SER A 17 8.52 -29.30 55.25
C SER A 17 8.00 -28.11 56.09
N MET A 18 7.09 -28.19 57.07
CA MET A 18 5.99 -29.09 57.53
C MET A 18 5.43 -28.45 58.84
N GLU A 19 4.29 -28.96 59.35
CA GLU A 19 3.74 -28.85 60.74
C GLU A 19 2.79 -27.65 61.02
N GLY A 20 1.69 -27.75 61.79
CA GLY A 20 1.08 -28.85 62.56
C GLY A 20 0.17 -28.31 63.70
N LEU A 21 -1.03 -28.91 63.85
CA LEU A 21 -1.89 -29.16 65.04
C LEU A 21 -2.42 -28.09 66.06
N VAL A 22 -3.76 -28.00 66.13
CA VAL A 22 -4.78 -28.26 67.21
C VAL A 22 -4.75 -27.56 68.61
N THR A 23 -5.97 -27.17 69.10
CA THR A 23 -6.61 -27.23 70.46
C THR A 23 -7.31 -25.91 70.86
N GLU A 24 -8.15 -25.77 71.90
CA GLU A 24 -9.45 -26.35 72.31
C GLU A 24 -10.05 -25.39 73.40
N VAL A 25 -11.37 -25.17 73.35
CA VAL A 25 -12.44 -24.72 74.29
C VAL A 25 -12.17 -24.26 75.78
N ASP A 26 -12.89 -23.19 76.19
CA ASP A 26 -13.78 -22.98 77.39
C ASP A 26 -13.43 -22.28 78.76
N PHE A 27 -14.52 -21.70 79.32
CA PHE A 27 -14.97 -21.57 80.74
C PHE A 27 -14.93 -20.27 81.58
N GLN A 28 -16.05 -20.07 82.31
CA GLN A 28 -16.55 -18.96 83.15
C GLN A 28 -15.84 -18.66 84.50
N ARG A 29 -16.10 -17.47 85.13
CA ARG A 29 -16.47 -17.38 86.58
C ARG A 29 -16.98 -16.02 87.11
N ARG A 30 -17.96 -16.10 88.03
CA ARG A 30 -18.54 -15.07 88.95
C ARG A 30 -17.73 -14.84 90.24
N LYS A 31 -17.90 -13.69 90.94
CA LYS A 31 -18.34 -13.54 92.39
C LYS A 31 -18.02 -12.16 93.06
N GLN A 32 -18.98 -11.68 93.88
CA GLN A 32 -18.88 -10.73 95.05
C GLN A 32 -18.72 -11.54 96.39
N PRO A 33 -18.36 -11.03 97.62
CA PRO A 33 -19.20 -10.14 98.48
C PRO A 33 -18.54 -9.33 99.66
N SER A 34 -19.41 -8.66 100.44
CA SER A 34 -19.22 -7.78 101.61
C SER A 34 -19.02 -8.48 102.97
N ARG A 35 -18.31 -7.83 103.92
CA ARG A 35 -18.23 -8.17 105.35
C ARG A 35 -18.23 -6.89 106.23
N CYS A 36 -19.33 -6.55 106.90
CA CYS A 36 -19.30 -5.50 107.95
C CYS A 36 -20.39 -5.60 109.05
N VAL A 37 -21.31 -6.58 109.00
CA VAL A 37 -22.49 -6.59 109.91
C VAL A 37 -22.24 -7.32 111.25
N SER A 38 -21.08 -7.96 111.46
CA SER A 38 -20.86 -8.82 112.65
C SER A 38 -20.27 -8.13 113.89
N VAL A 39 -19.92 -6.83 113.84
CA VAL A 39 -19.18 -6.18 114.94
C VAL A 39 -20.08 -5.36 115.88
N CYS A 40 -21.31 -5.02 115.46
CA CYS A 40 -22.16 -4.09 116.20
C CYS A 40 -23.01 -4.72 117.35
N LEU A 41 -23.03 -6.04 117.50
CA LEU A 41 -23.84 -6.72 118.53
C LEU A 41 -23.10 -7.05 119.85
N GLY A 42 -21.76 -6.96 119.86
CA GLY A 42 -20.95 -7.32 121.04
C GLY A 42 -20.86 -6.25 122.13
N LEU A 43 -21.02 -4.96 121.78
CA LEU A 43 -20.80 -3.84 122.72
C LEU A 43 -22.00 -3.51 123.60
N LEU A 44 -23.19 -4.02 123.28
CA LEU A 44 -24.45 -3.73 123.99
C LEU A 44 -24.64 -4.58 125.26
N CYS A 45 -23.98 -5.74 125.39
CA CYS A 45 -24.08 -6.61 126.57
C CYS A 45 -23.16 -6.19 127.74
N ALA A 46 -22.10 -5.42 127.50
CA ALA A 46 -21.12 -5.06 128.54
C ALA A 46 -21.58 -3.88 129.43
N VAL A 47 -22.49 -3.04 128.95
CA VAL A 47 -22.94 -1.82 129.65
C VAL A 47 -24.05 -2.12 130.68
N LEU A 48 -24.76 -3.24 130.55
CA LEU A 48 -25.89 -3.59 131.42
C LEU A 48 -25.50 -4.29 132.74
N LEU A 49 -24.25 -4.73 132.89
CA LEU A 49 -23.77 -5.41 134.10
C LEU A 49 -23.14 -4.47 135.15
N ALA A 50 -22.80 -3.23 134.81
CA ALA A 50 -22.18 -2.28 135.73
C ALA A 50 -23.19 -1.41 136.53
N GLY A 51 -24.48 -1.44 136.17
CA GLY A 51 -25.52 -0.60 136.78
C GLY A 51 -26.15 -1.10 138.08
N ASN A 52 -25.95 -2.38 138.45
CA ASN A 52 -26.71 -3.02 139.54
C ASN A 52 -26.03 -3.00 140.93
N ILE A 53 -24.82 -2.45 141.09
CA ILE A 53 -24.09 -2.44 142.38
C ILE A 53 -24.08 -1.06 143.06
N GLY A 54 -24.61 0.00 142.41
CA GLY A 54 -24.54 1.37 142.93
C GLY A 54 -25.71 1.85 143.79
N GLN A 55 -26.74 1.04 144.04
CA GLN A 55 -28.06 1.54 144.48
C GLN A 55 -28.52 1.04 145.86
N LEU A 56 -27.61 0.91 146.84
CA LEU A 56 -27.95 0.40 148.17
C LEU A 56 -27.27 1.08 149.38
N ILE A 57 -26.64 2.26 149.23
CA ILE A 57 -25.96 2.95 150.36
C ILE A 57 -26.33 4.47 150.50
N TYR A 58 -27.30 5.01 149.77
CA TYR A 58 -27.43 6.49 149.63
C TYR A 58 -28.62 7.24 150.31
N TYR A 59 -29.35 6.75 151.31
CA TYR A 59 -30.28 7.61 152.10
C TYR A 59 -30.42 7.05 153.51
N GLU A 60 -30.21 7.72 154.66
CA GLU A 60 -30.43 9.11 155.13
C GLU A 60 -29.31 9.50 156.14
N ILE A 61 -28.65 10.67 156.11
CA ILE A 61 -29.03 12.06 156.48
C ILE A 61 -29.03 12.36 158.00
N PHE A 62 -28.20 13.35 158.36
CA PHE A 62 -27.77 13.86 159.69
C PHE A 62 -28.65 15.01 160.25
N SER A 63 -28.42 15.34 161.55
CA SER A 63 -28.56 16.63 162.30
C SER A 63 -29.70 16.74 163.36
N HIS A 64 -29.42 16.67 164.69
CA HIS A 64 -29.04 17.72 165.70
C HIS A 64 -30.14 18.80 165.94
N PRO A 65 -30.37 19.36 167.17
CA PRO A 65 -29.34 19.78 168.13
C PRO A 65 -29.66 19.65 169.65
N ALA A 66 -28.70 20.16 170.43
CA ALA A 66 -28.44 20.07 171.87
C ALA A 66 -29.22 21.06 172.78
N SER A 67 -29.21 20.74 174.09
CA SER A 67 -29.09 21.60 175.30
C SER A 67 -29.95 21.00 176.43
N GLY A 68 -29.55 20.79 177.69
CA GLY A 68 -28.36 21.13 178.47
C GLY A 68 -28.78 21.07 179.96
N ASP A 69 -27.94 20.46 180.80
CA ASP A 69 -27.81 20.66 182.26
C ASP A 69 -28.91 20.23 183.26
N PRO A 70 -28.60 20.09 184.58
CA PRO A 70 -27.32 19.64 185.17
C PRO A 70 -27.46 18.75 186.45
N MET A 71 -26.32 18.17 186.86
CA MET A 71 -25.88 17.85 188.23
C MET A 71 -26.78 17.05 189.19
N GLN A 72 -26.30 15.88 189.67
CA GLN A 72 -25.85 15.75 191.07
C GLN A 72 -25.05 14.46 191.35
N SER A 73 -24.12 14.60 192.30
CA SER A 73 -23.14 13.64 192.83
C SER A 73 -23.70 12.76 193.95
N GLY A 74 -23.13 11.57 194.17
CA GLY A 74 -23.20 10.85 195.45
C GLY A 74 -22.88 9.35 195.39
N TYR A 75 -21.65 8.97 195.71
CA TYR A 75 -21.25 7.62 196.14
C TYR A 75 -21.29 7.53 197.69
N VAL A 76 -21.47 6.33 198.25
CA VAL A 76 -20.61 5.69 199.30
C VAL A 76 -21.24 4.37 199.79
N GLN A 77 -20.39 3.53 200.38
CA GLN A 77 -20.37 2.07 200.46
C GLN A 77 -20.28 1.55 201.93
N ASP A 78 -20.73 0.31 202.14
CA ASP A 78 -20.39 -0.75 203.14
C ASP A 78 -20.56 -0.66 204.69
N ARG A 79 -20.80 -1.87 205.27
CA ARG A 79 -21.00 -2.38 206.68
C ARG A 79 -19.69 -2.45 207.53
N PRO A 80 -19.62 -2.98 208.80
CA PRO A 80 -20.48 -3.01 210.03
C PRO A 80 -19.74 -2.73 211.40
N GLN A 81 -20.52 -2.64 212.50
CA GLN A 81 -20.33 -3.05 213.94
C GLN A 81 -19.34 -2.42 214.98
N SER A 82 -19.99 -1.99 216.09
CA SER A 82 -19.76 -2.20 217.55
C SER A 82 -18.79 -1.36 218.43
N SER A 83 -19.43 -0.69 219.42
CA SER A 83 -19.12 -0.45 220.86
C SER A 83 -17.95 0.44 221.34
N ASP A 84 -18.37 1.51 222.04
CA ASP A 84 -17.84 2.17 223.25
C ASP A 84 -16.58 3.08 223.24
N ASN A 85 -16.84 4.36 223.56
CA ASN A 85 -16.02 5.46 224.10
C ASN A 85 -17.04 6.49 224.66
N ASN A 86 -16.88 7.32 225.70
CA ASN A 86 -15.72 7.93 226.36
C ASN A 86 -14.64 8.45 225.38
N SER A 87 -14.90 9.54 224.62
CA SER A 87 -13.92 10.53 224.07
C SER A 87 -14.49 11.34 222.87
N ALA A 88 -13.98 12.57 222.65
CA ALA A 88 -14.33 13.44 221.52
C ALA A 88 -13.11 14.29 221.09
N ALA A 89 -12.45 13.91 219.97
CA ALA A 89 -11.37 14.66 219.31
C ALA A 89 -11.39 14.57 217.76
N GLU A 90 -12.48 14.06 217.14
CA GLU A 90 -12.59 13.74 215.69
C GLU A 90 -12.77 14.92 214.71
N ARG A 91 -12.87 16.18 215.16
CA ARG A 91 -13.23 17.30 214.26
C ARG A 91 -12.16 17.74 213.24
N LYS A 92 -10.88 17.40 213.41
CA LYS A 92 -9.79 18.05 212.63
C LYS A 92 -9.47 17.39 211.27
N GLN A 93 -10.05 16.25 210.93
CA GLN A 93 -9.66 15.48 209.73
C GLN A 93 -10.61 15.64 208.53
N LEU A 94 -11.81 16.17 208.73
CA LEU A 94 -12.84 16.32 207.68
C LEU A 94 -12.68 17.58 206.81
N GLU A 95 -12.07 18.65 207.34
CA GLU A 95 -11.90 19.92 206.60
C GLU A 95 -10.93 19.79 205.40
N THR A 96 -9.88 18.98 205.50
CA THR A 96 -8.86 18.86 204.43
C THR A 96 -9.36 18.15 203.17
N ARG A 97 -10.41 17.32 203.25
CA ARG A 97 -10.91 16.56 202.09
C ARG A 97 -11.81 17.39 201.17
N LEU A 98 -12.43 18.47 201.67
CA LEU A 98 -13.36 19.29 200.89
C LEU A 98 -12.65 20.20 199.87
N THR A 99 -11.45 20.69 200.21
CA THR A 99 -10.67 21.58 199.33
C THR A 99 -10.16 20.88 198.07
N ASN A 100 -9.77 19.60 198.15
CA ASN A 100 -9.23 18.89 196.98
C ASN A 100 -10.27 18.64 195.89
N VAL A 101 -11.51 18.31 196.26
CA VAL A 101 -12.58 17.99 195.30
C VAL A 101 -13.00 19.23 194.49
N THR A 102 -12.81 20.43 195.05
CA THR A 102 -13.16 21.68 194.37
C THR A 102 -12.17 21.99 193.24
N THR A 103 -10.88 21.75 193.45
CA THR A 103 -9.83 21.98 192.45
C THR A 103 -9.96 21.03 191.25
N GLU A 104 -10.33 19.76 191.46
CA GLU A 104 -10.56 18.79 190.37
C GLU A 104 -11.75 19.16 189.50
N LYS A 105 -12.82 19.73 190.10
CA LYS A 105 -14.00 20.18 189.35
C LYS A 105 -13.65 21.30 188.37
N ASP A 106 -12.83 22.26 188.80
CA ASP A 106 -12.48 23.42 187.97
C ASP A 106 -11.54 23.02 186.81
N GLN A 107 -10.63 22.06 187.03
CA GLN A 107 -9.79 21.50 185.97
C GLN A 107 -10.60 20.75 184.89
N LEU A 108 -11.66 20.04 185.29
CA LEU A 108 -12.56 19.36 184.35
C LEU A 108 -13.40 20.34 183.53
N HIS A 109 -13.83 21.46 184.13
CA HIS A 109 -14.55 22.50 183.40
C HIS A 109 -13.67 23.17 182.34
N GLN A 110 -12.41 23.47 182.68
CA GLN A 110 -11.46 24.04 181.73
C GLN A 110 -11.13 23.09 180.56
N SER A 111 -11.07 21.78 180.83
CA SER A 111 -10.91 20.76 179.78
C SER A 111 -12.15 20.66 178.87
N TYR A 112 -13.35 20.74 179.43
CA TYR A 112 -14.60 20.74 178.67
C TYR A 112 -14.71 21.93 177.71
N ASP A 113 -14.37 23.13 178.16
CA ASP A 113 -14.38 24.33 177.34
C ASP A 113 -13.34 24.26 176.20
N SER A 114 -12.15 23.72 176.48
CA SER A 114 -11.09 23.53 175.47
C SER A 114 -11.51 22.57 174.36
N VAL A 115 -12.08 21.41 174.71
CA VAL A 115 -12.51 20.41 173.73
C VAL A 115 -13.69 20.92 172.89
N THR A 116 -14.56 21.74 173.48
CA THR A 116 -15.68 22.35 172.77
C THR A 116 -15.20 23.37 171.72
N ALA A 117 -14.19 24.17 172.06
CA ALA A 117 -13.56 25.09 171.12
C ALA A 117 -12.88 24.35 169.94
N GLU A 118 -12.12 23.28 170.22
CA GLU A 118 -11.49 22.46 169.18
C GLU A 118 -12.51 21.83 168.23
N ARG A 119 -13.64 21.31 168.77
CA ARG A 119 -14.72 20.76 167.96
C ARG A 119 -15.29 21.78 166.99
N ASP A 120 -15.55 22.99 167.46
CA ASP A 120 -16.18 24.03 166.65
C ASP A 120 -15.23 24.56 165.56
N GLU A 121 -13.93 24.61 165.85
CA GLU A 121 -12.89 24.96 164.88
C GLU A 121 -12.74 23.87 163.80
N LEU A 122 -12.78 22.59 164.17
CA LEU A 122 -12.74 21.46 163.23
C LEU A 122 -13.97 21.46 162.31
N LYS A 123 -15.15 21.78 162.86
CA LYS A 123 -16.41 21.85 162.11
C LYS A 123 -16.40 23.00 161.09
N ALA A 124 -15.82 24.14 161.46
CA ALA A 124 -15.62 25.26 160.54
C ALA A 124 -14.63 24.91 159.40
N SER A 125 -13.52 24.23 159.73
CA SER A 125 -12.52 23.73 158.77
C SER A 125 -13.14 22.76 157.75
N PHE A 126 -13.89 21.76 158.22
CA PHE A 126 -14.53 20.76 157.35
C PHE A 126 -15.53 21.39 156.38
N ASN A 127 -16.39 22.30 156.86
CA ASN A 127 -17.40 22.95 156.03
C ASN A 127 -16.77 23.85 154.95
N LYS A 128 -15.65 24.51 155.27
CA LYS A 128 -14.90 25.33 154.32
C LYS A 128 -14.25 24.46 153.22
N VAL A 129 -13.54 23.40 153.60
CA VAL A 129 -12.88 22.49 152.66
C VAL A 129 -13.87 21.78 151.75
N SER A 130 -14.99 21.29 152.29
CA SER A 130 -16.01 20.56 151.53
C SER A 130 -16.75 21.47 150.53
N SER A 131 -17.13 22.68 150.95
CA SER A 131 -17.85 23.61 150.06
C SER A 131 -16.96 24.24 148.98
N ASP A 132 -15.70 24.56 149.27
CA ASP A 132 -14.77 25.18 148.32
C ASP A 132 -14.26 24.19 147.25
N PHE A 133 -13.97 22.94 147.63
CA PHE A 133 -13.45 21.93 146.71
C PHE A 133 -14.52 21.46 145.72
N LEU A 134 -15.72 21.08 146.20
CA LEU A 134 -16.82 20.65 145.32
C LEU A 134 -17.28 21.79 144.40
N ARG A 135 -17.26 23.04 144.86
CA ARG A 135 -17.60 24.20 144.02
C ARG A 135 -16.58 24.42 142.91
N LYS A 136 -15.28 24.30 143.20
CA LYS A 136 -14.21 24.40 142.18
C LYS A 136 -14.32 23.28 141.15
N ASP A 137 -14.50 22.04 141.58
CA ASP A 137 -14.62 20.91 140.66
C ASP A 137 -15.87 21.04 139.77
N LYS A 138 -17.01 21.47 140.33
CA LYS A 138 -18.22 21.75 139.54
C LYS A 138 -17.99 22.85 138.50
N GLN A 139 -17.30 23.93 138.86
CA GLN A 139 -16.96 25.01 137.92
C GLN A 139 -15.98 24.54 136.83
N GLN A 140 -14.98 23.73 137.18
CA GLN A 140 -14.06 23.15 136.21
C GLN A 140 -14.78 22.18 135.27
N LEU A 141 -15.66 21.34 135.79
CA LEU A 141 -16.45 20.39 134.99
C LEU A 141 -17.42 21.12 134.06
N GLN A 142 -18.07 22.18 134.54
CA GLN A 142 -18.93 23.03 133.71
C GLN A 142 -18.13 23.73 132.61
N THR A 143 -16.93 24.21 132.93
CA THR A 143 -16.04 24.84 131.94
C THR A 143 -15.61 23.82 130.90
N ARG A 144 -15.20 22.62 131.31
CA ARG A 144 -14.86 21.51 130.40
C ARG A 144 -16.05 21.09 129.53
N TYR A 145 -17.25 21.00 130.11
CA TYR A 145 -18.48 20.69 129.38
C TYR A 145 -18.77 21.74 128.31
N ASN A 146 -18.72 23.02 128.67
CA ASN A 146 -18.93 24.12 127.72
C ASN A 146 -17.85 24.13 126.61
N THR A 147 -16.60 23.82 126.94
CA THR A 147 -15.51 23.70 125.95
C THR A 147 -15.74 22.52 125.01
N LEU A 148 -16.04 21.33 125.54
CA LEU A 148 -16.37 20.13 124.75
C LEU A 148 -17.57 20.37 123.84
N GLN A 149 -18.58 21.10 124.32
CA GLN A 149 -19.75 21.46 123.51
C GLN A 149 -19.37 22.40 122.35
N ARG A 150 -18.47 23.37 122.58
CA ARG A 150 -17.94 24.23 121.50
C ARG A 150 -17.10 23.43 120.51
N GLU A 151 -16.24 22.54 120.97
CA GLU A 151 -15.44 21.65 120.12
C GLU A 151 -16.33 20.71 119.29
N GLN A 152 -17.39 20.16 119.89
CA GLN A 152 -18.39 19.35 119.18
C GLN A 152 -19.08 20.17 118.09
N GLN A 153 -19.49 21.40 118.37
CA GLN A 153 -20.08 22.30 117.37
C GLN A 153 -19.08 22.63 116.25
N GLN A 154 -17.81 22.87 116.58
CA GLN A 154 -16.77 23.07 115.57
C GLN A 154 -16.54 21.83 114.70
N LEU A 155 -16.57 20.63 115.28
CA LEU A 155 -16.45 19.37 114.55
C LEU A 155 -17.64 19.15 113.62
N ILE A 156 -18.86 19.45 114.08
CA ILE A 156 -20.09 19.39 113.24
C ILE A 156 -19.95 20.36 112.06
N ILE A 157 -19.49 21.59 112.29
CA ILE A 157 -19.26 22.56 111.21
C ILE A 157 -18.21 22.06 110.22
N LYS A 158 -17.08 21.54 110.70
CA LYS A 158 -16.03 20.96 109.84
C LYS A 158 -16.54 19.76 109.03
N GLN A 159 -17.33 18.88 109.64
CA GLN A 159 -17.95 17.74 108.96
C GLN A 159 -18.89 18.21 107.85
N ASN A 160 -19.71 19.24 108.10
CA ASN A 160 -20.60 19.81 107.09
C ASN A 160 -19.85 20.52 105.96
N ILE A 161 -18.69 21.14 106.24
CA ILE A 161 -17.81 21.71 105.20
C ILE A 161 -17.21 20.59 104.35
N LEU A 162 -16.60 19.58 104.97
CA LEU A 162 -16.01 18.43 104.27
C LEU A 162 -17.04 17.67 103.43
N GLN A 163 -18.28 17.56 103.90
CA GLN A 163 -19.35 16.94 103.12
C GLN A 163 -19.70 17.77 101.88
N ARG A 164 -19.76 19.10 101.99
CA ARG A 164 -19.97 19.98 100.83
C ARG A 164 -18.83 19.90 99.83
N GLU A 165 -17.58 19.93 100.29
CA GLU A 165 -16.40 19.75 99.45
C GLU A 165 -16.40 18.39 98.75
N LYS A 166 -16.75 17.31 99.48
CA LYS A 166 -16.92 15.97 98.90
C LYS A 166 -17.98 15.97 97.79
N ASP A 167 -19.14 16.58 98.04
CA ASP A 167 -20.23 16.65 97.07
C ASP A 167 -19.85 17.48 95.83
N GLU A 168 -19.04 18.53 96.01
CA GLU A 168 -18.51 19.37 94.93
C GLU A 168 -17.46 18.63 94.09
N VAL A 169 -16.53 17.92 94.74
CA VAL A 169 -15.55 17.06 94.06
C VAL A 169 -16.28 15.96 93.29
N GLN A 170 -17.34 15.37 93.87
CA GLN A 170 -18.12 14.33 93.20
C GLN A 170 -18.91 14.85 91.99
N ARG A 171 -19.42 16.09 92.07
CA ARG A 171 -20.02 16.79 90.91
C ARG A 171 -18.99 17.08 89.82
N SER A 172 -17.81 17.57 90.21
CA SER A 172 -16.70 17.83 89.29
C SER A 172 -16.24 16.54 88.60
N PHE A 173 -16.11 15.45 89.34
CA PHE A 173 -15.73 14.15 88.79
C PHE A 173 -16.79 13.58 87.84
N SER A 174 -18.08 13.72 88.19
CA SER A 174 -19.18 13.33 87.30
C SER A 174 -19.17 14.12 85.99
N THR A 175 -18.91 15.44 86.07
CA THR A 175 -18.78 16.32 84.90
C THR A 175 -17.58 15.92 84.04
N LEU A 176 -16.43 15.69 84.67
CA LEU A 176 -15.21 15.28 83.97
C LEU A 176 -15.40 13.93 83.25
N ARG A 177 -16.10 12.98 83.90
CA ARG A 177 -16.46 11.69 83.31
C ARG A 177 -17.34 11.88 82.08
N ALA A 178 -18.37 12.73 82.16
CA ALA A 178 -19.24 13.03 81.03
C ALA A 178 -18.47 13.66 79.87
N THR A 179 -17.58 14.62 80.13
CA THR A 179 -16.72 15.21 79.09
C THR A 179 -15.76 14.21 78.46
N ARG A 180 -15.18 13.30 79.26
CA ARG A 180 -14.33 12.21 78.74
C ARG A 180 -15.13 11.30 77.81
N ASP A 181 -16.34 10.91 78.21
CA ASP A 181 -17.19 10.03 77.40
C ASP A 181 -17.62 10.72 76.09
N GLN A 182 -17.88 12.03 76.14
CA GLN A 182 -18.13 12.84 74.95
C GLN A 182 -16.91 12.94 74.03
N LEU A 183 -15.72 13.20 74.57
CA LEU A 183 -14.47 13.21 73.80
C LEU A 183 -14.19 11.84 73.15
N GLN A 184 -14.46 10.75 73.88
CA GLN A 184 -14.29 9.40 73.35
C GLN A 184 -15.25 9.14 72.18
N SER A 185 -16.51 9.58 72.29
CA SER A 185 -17.50 9.49 71.22
C SER A 185 -17.10 10.33 70.00
N ASN A 186 -16.64 11.56 70.23
CA ASN A 186 -16.14 12.45 69.18
C ASN A 186 -14.91 11.86 68.48
N TYR A 187 -13.95 11.31 69.23
CA TYR A 187 -12.76 10.66 68.70
C TYR A 187 -13.13 9.45 67.83
N THR A 188 -14.08 8.64 68.30
CA THR A 188 -14.54 7.46 67.54
C THR A 188 -15.20 7.90 66.24
N SER A 189 -16.04 8.93 66.28
CA SER A 189 -16.70 9.50 65.09
C SER A 189 -15.69 10.08 64.11
N LEU A 190 -14.68 10.81 64.60
CA LEU A 190 -13.63 11.38 63.77
C LEU A 190 -12.78 10.30 63.11
N LYS A 191 -12.47 9.22 63.84
CA LYS A 191 -11.77 8.06 63.30
C LYS A 191 -12.57 7.39 62.19
N THR A 192 -13.87 7.18 62.39
CA THR A 192 -14.74 6.65 61.33
C THR A 192 -14.77 7.54 60.10
N ASN A 193 -14.86 8.87 60.27
CA ASN A 193 -14.81 9.80 59.15
C ASN A 193 -13.46 9.77 58.42
N HIS A 194 -12.36 9.64 59.16
CA HIS A 194 -11.03 9.48 58.57
C HIS A 194 -10.93 8.19 57.75
N ASP A 195 -11.41 7.06 58.28
CA ASP A 195 -11.38 5.78 57.59
C ASP A 195 -12.25 5.81 56.31
N GLN A 196 -13.42 6.48 56.37
CA GLN A 196 -14.28 6.70 55.20
C GLN A 196 -13.62 7.59 54.14
N LEU A 197 -12.94 8.66 54.56
CA LEU A 197 -12.23 9.55 53.66
C LEU A 197 -11.03 8.84 53.01
N GLN A 198 -10.31 8.03 53.78
CA GLN A 198 -9.21 7.21 53.28
C GLN A 198 -9.69 6.20 52.24
N SER A 199 -10.83 5.55 52.49
CA SER A 199 -11.46 4.65 51.52
C SER A 199 -11.87 5.38 50.24
N SER A 200 -12.48 6.57 50.37
CA SER A 200 -12.86 7.41 49.22
C SER A 200 -11.64 7.86 48.42
N TYR A 201 -10.57 8.28 49.09
CA TYR A 201 -9.31 8.65 48.46
C TYR A 201 -8.70 7.48 47.67
N ASN A 202 -8.69 6.28 48.26
CA ASN A 202 -8.17 5.09 47.59
C ASN A 202 -9.03 4.73 46.35
N SER A 203 -10.35 4.88 46.42
CA SER A 203 -11.24 4.67 45.27
C SER A 203 -10.94 5.65 44.13
N VAL A 204 -10.85 6.95 44.43
CA VAL A 204 -10.53 7.97 43.43
C VAL A 204 -9.12 7.77 42.84
N ALA A 205 -8.15 7.32 43.64
CA ALA A 205 -6.82 6.99 43.14
C ALA A 205 -6.87 5.81 42.15
N ALA A 206 -7.67 4.78 42.42
CA ALA A 206 -7.86 3.66 41.51
C ALA A 206 -8.54 4.10 40.21
N GLU A 207 -9.60 4.90 40.28
CA GLU A 207 -10.29 5.45 39.10
C GLU A 207 -9.35 6.31 38.24
N ARG A 208 -8.50 7.14 38.87
CA ARG A 208 -7.47 7.92 38.18
C ARG A 208 -6.50 7.03 37.41
N ASP A 209 -6.05 5.94 38.03
CA ASP A 209 -5.08 5.04 37.44
C ASP A 209 -5.69 4.24 36.28
N GLU A 210 -6.96 3.85 36.40
CA GLU A 210 -7.74 3.25 35.32
C GLU A 210 -7.94 4.22 34.15
N PHE A 211 -8.32 5.47 34.43
CA PHE A 211 -8.43 6.51 33.41
C PHE A 211 -7.10 6.76 32.69
N LYS A 212 -5.99 6.80 33.44
CA LYS A 212 -4.64 6.93 32.87
C LYS A 212 -4.28 5.76 31.95
N ALA A 213 -4.65 4.53 32.33
CA ALA A 213 -4.46 3.35 31.48
C ALA A 213 -5.28 3.44 30.19
N SER A 214 -6.56 3.83 30.29
CA SER A 214 -7.44 4.04 29.13
C SER A 214 -6.90 5.12 28.19
N PHE A 215 -6.46 6.26 28.72
CA PHE A 215 -5.83 7.33 27.94
C PHE A 215 -4.58 6.86 27.18
N ASN A 216 -3.73 6.07 27.83
CA ASN A 216 -2.54 5.52 27.18
C ASN A 216 -2.90 4.54 26.06
N ASN A 217 -3.97 3.76 26.21
CA ASN A 217 -4.47 2.89 25.15
C ASN A 217 -5.04 3.70 23.98
N LEU A 218 -5.89 4.70 24.25
CA LEU A 218 -6.39 5.61 23.21
C LEU A 218 -5.25 6.32 22.46
N LYS A 219 -4.18 6.71 23.16
CA LYS A 219 -3.00 7.30 22.52
C LYS A 219 -2.32 6.33 21.56
N LYS A 220 -2.17 5.05 21.96
CA LYS A 220 -1.63 4.00 21.07
C LYS A 220 -2.53 3.79 19.85
N GLU A 221 -3.84 3.72 20.04
CA GLU A 221 -4.80 3.59 18.94
C GLU A 221 -4.73 4.80 17.98
N SER A 222 -4.61 6.01 18.53
CA SER A 222 -4.42 7.23 17.73
C SER A 222 -3.12 7.20 16.92
N ASP A 223 -2.02 6.72 17.49
CA ASP A 223 -0.75 6.58 16.77
C ASP A 223 -0.82 5.49 15.67
N GLN A 224 -1.54 4.40 15.93
CA GLN A 224 -1.83 3.36 14.93
C GLN A 224 -2.66 3.91 13.77
N LEU A 225 -3.73 4.66 14.06
CA LEU A 225 -4.57 5.30 13.05
C LEU A 225 -3.78 6.30 12.21
N ARG A 226 -2.89 7.09 12.83
CA ARG A 226 -1.99 7.99 12.10
C ARG A 226 -1.08 7.22 11.14
N THR A 227 -0.57 6.06 11.56
CA THR A 227 0.26 5.18 10.72
C THR A 227 -0.54 4.65 9.53
N ILE A 228 -1.76 4.18 9.77
CA ILE A 228 -2.66 3.71 8.70
C ILE A 228 -2.96 4.85 7.71
N GLN A 229 -3.26 6.05 8.20
CA GLN A 229 -3.52 7.21 7.36
C GLN A 229 -2.33 7.56 6.45
N ASN A 230 -1.11 7.53 6.99
CA ASN A 230 0.10 7.78 6.20
C ASN A 230 0.29 6.72 5.10
N ASN A 231 0.09 5.44 5.44
CA ASN A 231 0.17 4.35 4.47
C ASN A 231 -0.90 4.45 3.37
N LEU A 232 -2.12 4.86 3.75
CA LEU A 232 -3.21 5.06 2.80
C LEU A 232 -2.91 6.22 1.84
N THR A 233 -2.34 7.32 2.37
CA THR A 233 -1.93 8.48 1.57
C THR A 233 -0.83 8.10 0.56
N ALA A 234 0.18 7.36 0.99
CA ALA A 234 1.23 6.85 0.09
C ALA A 234 0.66 5.91 -0.98
N SER A 235 -0.32 5.07 -0.62
CA SER A 235 -1.00 4.19 -1.57
C SER A 235 -1.82 4.98 -2.59
N GLU A 236 -2.47 6.07 -2.17
CA GLU A 236 -3.20 6.99 -3.07
C GLU A 236 -2.26 7.67 -4.07
N GLU A 237 -1.11 8.16 -3.61
CA GLU A 237 -0.10 8.77 -4.48
C GLU A 237 0.46 7.77 -5.50
N GLN A 238 0.75 6.54 -5.05
CA GLN A 238 1.19 5.47 -5.93
C GLN A 238 0.13 5.16 -7.00
N LEU A 239 -1.15 5.07 -6.61
CA LEU A 239 -2.25 4.81 -7.53
C LEU A 239 -2.42 5.94 -8.57
N LYS A 240 -2.24 7.20 -8.17
CA LYS A 240 -2.23 8.36 -9.10
C LYS A 240 -1.08 8.27 -10.11
N SER A 241 0.10 7.85 -9.66
CA SER A 241 1.27 7.64 -10.53
C SER A 241 1.03 6.52 -11.54
N ASP A 242 0.51 5.38 -11.08
CA ASP A 242 0.19 4.23 -11.93
C ASP A 242 -0.92 4.57 -12.94
N TYR A 243 -1.97 5.27 -12.51
CA TYR A 243 -3.03 5.78 -13.40
C TYR A 243 -2.44 6.68 -14.51
N SER A 244 -1.53 7.59 -14.16
CA SER A 244 -0.87 8.46 -15.13
C SER A 244 0.00 7.68 -16.11
N ARG A 245 0.63 6.57 -15.69
CA ARG A 245 1.37 5.66 -16.57
C ARG A 245 0.44 4.94 -17.55
N LEU A 246 -0.65 4.37 -17.04
CA LEU A 246 -1.69 3.71 -17.84
C LEU A 246 -2.29 4.66 -18.88
N GLN A 247 -2.54 5.92 -18.53
CA GLN A 247 -3.03 6.92 -19.48
C GLN A 247 -2.04 7.16 -20.62
N ARG A 248 -0.73 7.27 -20.34
CA ARG A 248 0.30 7.39 -21.39
C ARG A 248 0.38 6.15 -22.29
N GLU A 249 0.21 4.96 -21.74
CA GLU A 249 0.17 3.73 -22.53
C GLU A 249 -1.07 3.66 -23.43
N LYS A 250 -2.23 4.09 -22.92
CA LYS A 250 -3.45 4.25 -23.72
C LYS A 250 -3.24 5.21 -24.88
N ASP A 251 -2.63 6.38 -24.65
CA ASP A 251 -2.38 7.37 -25.70
C ASP A 251 -1.41 6.83 -26.78
N LYS A 252 -0.41 6.05 -26.37
CA LYS A 252 0.50 5.34 -27.30
C LYS A 252 -0.25 4.31 -28.14
N LEU A 253 -1.10 3.48 -27.51
CA LEU A 253 -1.91 2.48 -28.22
C LEU A 253 -2.89 3.14 -29.19
N GLN A 254 -3.49 4.26 -28.80
CA GLN A 254 -4.39 5.01 -29.66
C GLN A 254 -3.65 5.57 -30.89
N THR A 255 -2.43 6.08 -30.71
CA THR A 255 -1.57 6.52 -31.81
C THR A 255 -1.21 5.36 -32.74
N LEU A 256 -0.83 4.20 -32.20
CA LEU A 256 -0.55 3.01 -33.00
C LEU A 256 -1.77 2.55 -33.80
N PHE A 257 -2.95 2.58 -33.18
CA PHE A 257 -4.20 2.21 -33.85
C PHE A 257 -4.53 3.14 -35.03
N VAL A 258 -4.34 4.45 -34.86
CA VAL A 258 -4.52 5.43 -35.96
C VAL A 258 -3.54 5.13 -37.10
N THR A 259 -2.26 4.89 -36.80
CA THR A 259 -1.25 4.54 -37.83
C THR A 259 -1.59 3.24 -38.55
N LEU A 260 -2.02 2.20 -37.83
CA LEU A 260 -2.45 0.93 -38.42
C LEU A 260 -3.67 1.12 -39.34
N THR A 261 -4.61 1.96 -38.95
CA THR A 261 -5.79 2.30 -39.76
C THR A 261 -5.36 2.99 -41.06
N ALA A 262 -4.47 3.96 -40.99
CA ALA A 262 -3.94 4.63 -42.18
C ALA A 262 -3.20 3.67 -43.13
N ASN A 263 -2.37 2.77 -42.58
CA ASN A 263 -1.67 1.75 -43.36
C ASN A 263 -2.65 0.78 -44.05
N ARG A 264 -3.72 0.37 -43.35
CA ARG A 264 -4.78 -0.47 -43.93
C ARG A 264 -5.45 0.25 -45.11
N ASP A 265 -5.80 1.52 -44.94
CA ASP A 265 -6.48 2.30 -45.98
C ASP A 265 -5.56 2.52 -47.20
N GLN A 266 -4.26 2.77 -46.96
CA GLN A 266 -3.26 2.82 -48.03
C GLN A 266 -3.14 1.48 -48.77
N LEU A 267 -3.09 0.36 -48.04
CA LEU A 267 -3.02 -0.97 -48.63
C LEU A 267 -4.27 -1.28 -49.47
N GLN A 268 -5.46 -0.86 -49.01
CA GLN A 268 -6.71 -1.00 -49.75
C GLN A 268 -6.73 -0.17 -51.04
N SER A 269 -6.17 1.05 -51.01
CA SER A 269 -5.98 1.88 -52.19
C SER A 269 -5.03 1.23 -53.20
N ASN A 270 -3.88 0.74 -52.72
CA ASN A 270 -2.90 0.01 -53.54
C ASN A 270 -3.51 -1.25 -54.17
N TYR A 271 -4.25 -2.03 -53.39
CA TYR A 271 -4.97 -3.20 -53.90
C TYR A 271 -5.94 -2.83 -55.02
N SER A 272 -6.73 -1.77 -54.82
CA SER A 272 -7.67 -1.27 -55.84
C SER A 272 -6.97 -0.77 -57.11
N LEU A 273 -5.74 -0.23 -56.99
CA LEU A 273 -4.92 0.14 -58.15
C LEU A 273 -4.42 -1.09 -58.90
N VAL A 274 -3.91 -2.11 -58.20
CA VAL A 274 -3.46 -3.37 -58.80
C VAL A 274 -4.60 -4.04 -59.57
N MET A 275 -5.79 -4.10 -58.99
CA MET A 275 -6.97 -4.66 -59.66
C MET A 275 -7.31 -3.92 -60.96
N ARG A 276 -7.23 -2.58 -60.98
CA ARG A 276 -7.44 -1.79 -62.20
C ARG A 276 -6.37 -2.05 -63.25
N ASN A 277 -5.11 -2.14 -62.83
CA ASN A 277 -4.00 -2.45 -63.73
C ASN A 277 -4.14 -3.86 -64.33
N GLN A 278 -4.61 -4.83 -63.53
CA GLN A 278 -4.88 -6.19 -63.99
C GLN A 278 -5.97 -6.21 -65.07
N ASP A 279 -7.10 -5.53 -64.85
CA ASP A 279 -8.18 -5.41 -65.84
C ASP A 279 -7.69 -4.73 -67.13
N GLN A 280 -6.90 -3.66 -67.01
CA GLN A 280 -6.33 -2.97 -68.16
C GLN A 280 -5.37 -3.87 -68.95
N LEU A 281 -4.51 -4.61 -68.24
CA LEU A 281 -3.58 -5.55 -68.87
C LEU A 281 -4.34 -6.66 -69.61
N GLN A 282 -5.41 -7.18 -69.02
CA GLN A 282 -6.25 -8.20 -69.64
C GLN A 282 -6.93 -7.68 -70.91
N LYS A 283 -7.44 -6.45 -70.89
CA LYS A 283 -8.01 -5.78 -72.08
C LYS A 283 -6.95 -5.57 -73.17
N ASN A 284 -5.77 -5.09 -72.80
CA ASN A 284 -4.66 -4.88 -73.73
C ASN A 284 -4.19 -6.20 -74.36
N TYR A 285 -4.06 -7.25 -73.54
CA TYR A 285 -3.72 -8.59 -73.99
C TYR A 285 -4.76 -9.11 -74.99
N ALA A 286 -6.05 -9.04 -74.68
CA ALA A 286 -7.12 -9.46 -75.58
C ALA A 286 -7.09 -8.68 -76.91
N LYS A 287 -6.84 -7.37 -76.87
CA LYS A 287 -6.72 -6.55 -78.08
C LYS A 287 -5.52 -6.97 -78.93
N SER A 288 -4.36 -7.16 -78.31
CA SER A 288 -3.14 -7.61 -79.00
C SER A 288 -3.33 -8.99 -79.63
N TYR A 289 -3.87 -9.94 -78.86
CA TYR A 289 -4.18 -11.29 -79.33
C TYR A 289 -5.08 -11.28 -80.57
N ASN A 290 -6.20 -10.55 -80.51
CA ASN A 290 -7.13 -10.44 -81.64
C ASN A 290 -6.49 -9.77 -82.87
N THR A 291 -5.59 -8.81 -82.66
CA THR A 291 -4.86 -8.14 -83.74
C THR A 291 -3.90 -9.11 -84.45
N VAL A 292 -3.10 -9.84 -83.68
CA VAL A 292 -2.18 -10.86 -84.22
C VAL A 292 -2.97 -11.96 -84.93
N ARG A 293 -4.09 -12.41 -84.36
CA ARG A 293 -4.96 -13.42 -84.99
C ARG A 293 -5.43 -12.95 -86.38
N LYS A 294 -5.88 -11.70 -86.50
CA LYS A 294 -6.30 -11.13 -87.80
C LYS A 294 -5.15 -11.08 -88.81
N TYR A 295 -3.96 -10.68 -88.40
CA TYR A 295 -2.79 -10.70 -89.29
C TYR A 295 -2.43 -12.12 -89.74
N ALA A 296 -2.52 -13.11 -88.85
CA ALA A 296 -2.29 -14.51 -89.19
C ALA A 296 -3.32 -15.02 -90.22
N GLU A 297 -4.61 -14.74 -90.02
CA GLU A 297 -5.68 -15.08 -90.97
C GLU A 297 -5.46 -14.43 -92.36
N GLN A 298 -5.02 -13.17 -92.39
CA GLN A 298 -4.69 -12.46 -93.63
C GLN A 298 -3.46 -13.06 -94.33
N LEU A 299 -2.41 -13.36 -93.57
CA LEU A 299 -1.18 -13.94 -94.10
C LEU A 299 -1.45 -15.33 -94.71
N GLU A 300 -2.23 -16.16 -94.03
CA GLU A 300 -2.68 -17.47 -94.51
C GLU A 300 -3.44 -17.35 -95.84
N THR A 301 -4.32 -16.36 -95.95
CA THR A 301 -5.08 -16.11 -97.18
C THR A 301 -4.16 -15.70 -98.33
N ARG A 302 -3.21 -14.80 -98.06
CA ARG A 302 -2.23 -14.36 -99.07
C ARG A 302 -1.30 -15.48 -99.50
N PHE A 303 -0.84 -16.31 -98.56
CA PHE A 303 -0.02 -17.49 -98.84
C PHE A 303 -0.73 -18.45 -99.79
N LYS A 304 -2.01 -18.77 -99.53
CA LYS A 304 -2.82 -19.59 -100.44
C LYS A 304 -2.99 -18.98 -101.82
N SER A 305 -3.10 -17.66 -101.93
CA SER A 305 -3.15 -16.98 -103.24
C SER A 305 -1.84 -17.13 -104.00
N LEU A 306 -0.71 -16.82 -103.34
CA LEU A 306 0.62 -16.96 -103.92
C LEU A 306 0.91 -18.39 -104.35
N GLN A 307 0.46 -19.38 -103.59
CA GLN A 307 0.60 -20.78 -103.95
C GLN A 307 -0.14 -21.12 -105.26
N ARG A 308 -1.36 -20.59 -105.45
CA ARG A 308 -2.10 -20.75 -106.71
C ARG A 308 -1.40 -20.06 -107.88
N GLU A 309 -0.93 -18.83 -107.68
CA GLU A 309 -0.17 -18.09 -108.69
C GLU A 309 1.12 -18.82 -109.08
N HIS A 310 1.84 -19.39 -108.11
CA HIS A 310 3.02 -20.20 -108.36
C HIS A 310 2.70 -21.43 -109.22
N SER A 311 1.68 -22.22 -108.85
CA SER A 311 1.26 -23.39 -109.63
C SER A 311 0.82 -23.01 -111.06
N GLN A 312 0.18 -21.85 -111.21
CA GLN A 312 -0.17 -21.34 -112.54
C GLN A 312 1.07 -20.95 -113.35
N LEU A 313 2.04 -20.30 -112.71
CA LEU A 313 3.28 -19.89 -113.37
C LEU A 313 4.13 -21.09 -113.77
N GLU A 314 4.23 -22.11 -112.93
CA GLU A 314 4.88 -23.38 -113.26
C GLU A 314 4.25 -24.04 -114.49
N THR A 315 2.91 -24.05 -114.54
CA THR A 315 2.15 -24.57 -115.68
C THR A 315 2.48 -23.79 -116.96
N ASN A 316 2.43 -22.46 -116.89
CA ASN A 316 2.75 -21.59 -118.02
C ASN A 316 4.20 -21.78 -118.48
N HIS A 317 5.15 -21.89 -117.56
CA HIS A 317 6.55 -22.14 -117.87
C HIS A 317 6.75 -23.46 -118.62
N SER A 318 6.06 -24.52 -118.19
CA SER A 318 6.08 -25.82 -118.87
C SER A 318 5.57 -25.73 -120.31
N ILE A 319 4.46 -25.01 -120.53
CA ILE A 319 3.89 -24.77 -121.87
C ILE A 319 4.89 -24.03 -122.76
N LEU A 320 5.40 -22.89 -122.29
CA LEU A 320 6.36 -22.08 -123.06
C LEU A 320 7.63 -22.84 -123.39
N ARG A 321 8.13 -23.67 -122.45
CA ARG A 321 9.29 -24.53 -122.69
C ARG A 321 9.03 -25.52 -123.83
N ARG A 322 7.83 -26.10 -123.88
CA ARG A 322 7.41 -27.00 -124.97
C ARG A 322 7.30 -26.25 -126.30
N GLU A 323 6.65 -25.10 -126.33
CA GLU A 323 6.50 -24.27 -127.53
C GLU A 323 7.86 -23.83 -128.09
N LYS A 324 8.78 -23.40 -127.22
CA LYS A 324 10.15 -23.08 -127.59
C LYS A 324 10.84 -24.29 -128.26
N GLY A 325 10.68 -25.48 -127.69
CA GLY A 325 11.21 -26.71 -128.29
C GLY A 325 10.65 -27.00 -129.69
N GLU A 326 9.35 -26.77 -129.90
CA GLU A 326 8.71 -26.97 -131.20
C GLU A 326 9.15 -25.93 -132.24
N LEU A 327 9.30 -24.66 -131.85
CA LEU A 327 9.83 -23.61 -132.73
C LEU A 327 11.29 -23.88 -133.11
N GLN A 328 12.11 -24.34 -132.16
CA GLN A 328 13.49 -24.69 -132.44
C GLN A 328 13.59 -25.79 -133.50
N LYS A 329 12.79 -26.85 -133.38
CA LYS A 329 12.70 -27.92 -134.40
C LYS A 329 12.32 -27.38 -135.78
N LYS A 330 11.40 -26.40 -135.85
CA LYS A 330 11.02 -25.76 -137.12
C LYS A 330 12.18 -24.98 -137.74
N ILE A 331 12.92 -24.22 -136.95
CA ILE A 331 14.11 -23.48 -137.40
C ILE A 331 15.16 -24.45 -137.93
N ASP A 332 15.48 -25.50 -137.17
CA ASP A 332 16.47 -26.51 -137.56
C ASP A 332 16.07 -27.19 -138.88
N LYS A 333 14.77 -27.42 -139.10
CA LYS A 333 14.25 -27.97 -140.36
C LYS A 333 14.44 -27.02 -141.55
N ILE A 334 14.27 -25.71 -141.37
CA ILE A 334 14.51 -24.71 -142.43
C ILE A 334 16.01 -24.67 -142.75
N ARG A 335 16.85 -24.58 -141.71
CA ARG A 335 18.32 -24.63 -141.83
C ARG A 335 18.86 -25.90 -142.46
N ALA A 336 18.11 -26.99 -142.52
CA ALA A 336 18.53 -28.22 -143.19
C ALA A 336 18.19 -28.26 -144.70
N ARG A 337 17.32 -27.38 -145.21
CA ARG A 337 16.90 -27.40 -146.62
C ARG A 337 18.05 -27.02 -147.56
N PRO A 338 18.42 -27.85 -148.55
CA PRO A 338 19.51 -27.52 -149.46
C PRO A 338 19.11 -26.37 -150.40
N CYS A 339 20.10 -25.59 -150.83
CA CYS A 339 19.90 -24.64 -151.91
C CYS A 339 19.89 -25.35 -153.27
N GLN A 340 19.28 -24.73 -154.26
CA GLN A 340 19.29 -25.19 -155.65
C GLN A 340 20.73 -25.33 -156.16
N THR A 341 21.00 -26.28 -157.06
CA THR A 341 22.34 -26.47 -157.63
C THR A 341 22.83 -25.17 -158.27
N GLY A 342 24.08 -24.77 -157.98
CA GLY A 342 24.65 -23.48 -158.41
C GLY A 342 24.48 -22.35 -157.39
N TRP A 343 23.65 -22.54 -156.36
CA TRP A 343 23.47 -21.60 -155.25
C TRP A 343 24.29 -22.00 -154.03
N ILE A 344 24.89 -21.02 -153.38
CA ILE A 344 25.67 -21.14 -152.15
C ILE A 344 24.73 -20.94 -150.96
N LYS A 345 24.76 -21.87 -150.00
CA LYS A 345 23.94 -21.79 -148.80
C LYS A 345 24.64 -21.06 -147.67
N PHE A 346 23.94 -20.15 -147.02
CA PHE A 346 24.37 -19.57 -145.74
C PHE A 346 23.17 -19.35 -144.80
N ASP A 347 23.22 -19.99 -143.63
CA ASP A 347 22.11 -20.10 -142.67
C ASP A 347 20.78 -20.57 -143.31
N ILE A 348 19.82 -19.66 -143.45
CA ILE A 348 18.48 -19.94 -144.01
C ILE A 348 18.33 -19.48 -145.47
N SER A 349 19.26 -18.67 -145.97
CA SER A 349 19.18 -18.06 -147.30
C SER A 349 20.09 -18.78 -148.29
N CYS A 350 19.73 -18.65 -149.57
CA CYS A 350 20.49 -19.17 -150.70
C CYS A 350 20.97 -18.01 -151.55
N TYR A 351 22.24 -18.06 -151.97
CA TYR A 351 22.88 -17.00 -152.73
C TYR A 351 23.40 -17.50 -154.08
N PHE A 352 23.28 -16.71 -155.13
CA PHE A 352 23.84 -17.01 -156.45
C PHE A 352 24.76 -15.89 -156.89
N VAL A 353 25.94 -16.22 -157.40
CA VAL A 353 26.88 -15.25 -157.95
C VAL A 353 26.99 -15.49 -159.44
N SER A 354 26.71 -14.47 -160.24
CA SER A 354 26.76 -14.56 -161.70
C SER A 354 28.17 -14.84 -162.21
N SER A 355 28.28 -15.56 -163.33
CA SER A 355 29.54 -15.77 -164.04
C SER A 355 29.78 -14.81 -165.21
N VAL A 356 28.83 -13.92 -165.49
CA VAL A 356 28.88 -12.91 -166.56
C VAL A 356 28.50 -11.54 -165.99
N SER A 357 28.84 -10.46 -166.69
CA SER A 357 28.47 -9.10 -166.31
C SER A 357 27.23 -8.61 -167.05
N LYS A 358 26.37 -7.84 -166.36
CA LYS A 358 25.18 -7.16 -166.91
C LYS A 358 24.98 -5.82 -166.21
N ASN A 359 24.09 -4.99 -166.76
CA ASN A 359 23.64 -3.78 -166.09
C ASN A 359 22.71 -4.10 -164.91
N TRP A 360 22.58 -3.17 -163.96
CA TRP A 360 21.90 -3.43 -162.69
C TRP A 360 20.45 -3.91 -162.87
N THR A 361 19.72 -3.29 -163.79
CA THR A 361 18.33 -3.66 -164.08
C THR A 361 18.20 -5.07 -164.64
N LEU A 362 19.06 -5.44 -165.59
CA LEU A 362 19.07 -6.79 -166.16
C LEU A 362 19.56 -7.83 -165.15
N SER A 363 20.54 -7.49 -164.32
CA SER A 363 21.00 -8.34 -163.21
C SER A 363 19.91 -8.63 -162.20
N ARG A 364 19.13 -7.61 -161.81
CA ARG A 364 17.96 -7.80 -160.93
C ARG A 364 16.91 -8.69 -161.58
N GLN A 365 16.63 -8.45 -162.85
CA GLN A 365 15.67 -9.25 -163.60
C GLN A 365 16.04 -10.75 -163.60
N GLU A 366 17.33 -11.08 -163.76
CA GLU A 366 17.82 -12.46 -163.67
C GLU A 366 17.62 -13.06 -162.26
N CYS A 367 17.85 -12.29 -161.20
CA CYS A 367 17.54 -12.76 -159.84
C CYS A 367 16.05 -13.06 -159.68
N ILE A 368 15.19 -12.17 -160.15
CA ILE A 368 13.74 -12.32 -160.07
C ILE A 368 13.26 -13.56 -160.85
N GLU A 369 13.83 -13.81 -162.04
CA GLU A 369 13.51 -15.00 -162.85
C GLU A 369 13.87 -16.31 -162.15
N GLU A 370 14.88 -16.31 -161.29
CA GLU A 370 15.26 -17.45 -160.43
C GLU A 370 14.54 -17.47 -159.06
N GLY A 371 13.55 -16.60 -158.87
CA GLY A 371 12.76 -16.48 -157.64
C GLY A 371 13.52 -15.87 -156.46
N ALA A 372 14.49 -15.02 -156.75
CA ALA A 372 15.32 -14.28 -155.81
C ALA A 372 15.22 -12.76 -156.07
N ASP A 373 15.95 -11.96 -155.31
CA ASP A 373 16.24 -10.56 -155.69
C ASP A 373 17.74 -10.30 -155.51
N LEU A 374 18.22 -9.13 -155.94
CA LEU A 374 19.60 -8.75 -155.68
C LEU A 374 19.89 -8.74 -154.18
N VAL A 375 21.03 -9.28 -153.79
CA VAL A 375 21.39 -9.49 -152.38
C VAL A 375 21.38 -8.19 -151.58
N GLU A 376 20.87 -8.23 -150.36
CA GLU A 376 20.96 -7.09 -149.45
C GLU A 376 22.39 -7.00 -148.91
N PHE A 377 22.98 -8.08 -148.39
CA PHE A 377 24.36 -8.01 -147.93
C PHE A 377 25.04 -9.36 -147.76
N LEU A 378 26.09 -9.65 -148.55
CA LEU A 378 27.10 -10.64 -148.13
C LEU A 378 28.49 -10.38 -148.71
N ASN A 379 29.46 -10.15 -147.81
CA ASN A 379 30.81 -9.70 -148.16
C ASN A 379 31.79 -10.84 -148.52
N MET A 380 31.31 -12.10 -148.54
CA MET A 380 32.16 -13.30 -148.59
C MET A 380 31.95 -14.18 -149.82
N LEU A 381 31.09 -13.79 -150.77
CA LEU A 381 30.73 -14.63 -151.93
C LEU A 381 31.48 -14.29 -153.23
N MET A 382 32.13 -13.12 -153.31
CA MET A 382 32.77 -12.64 -154.54
C MET A 382 34.24 -13.08 -154.65
N GLN A 383 34.71 -13.32 -155.89
CA GLN A 383 36.13 -13.55 -156.15
C GLN A 383 36.90 -12.22 -156.10
N LYS A 384 38.18 -12.28 -155.71
CA LYS A 384 39.03 -11.09 -155.58
C LYS A 384 39.14 -10.34 -156.91
N GLY A 385 38.87 -9.03 -156.88
CA GLY A 385 38.97 -8.14 -158.05
C GLY A 385 37.75 -8.10 -158.96
N GLN A 386 36.61 -8.68 -158.54
CA GLN A 386 35.33 -8.55 -159.22
C GLN A 386 34.42 -7.59 -158.45
N ASN A 387 33.69 -6.73 -159.16
CA ASN A 387 32.60 -5.97 -158.60
C ASN A 387 31.28 -6.66 -158.92
N ALA A 388 30.30 -6.52 -158.03
CA ALA A 388 28.95 -7.02 -158.29
C ALA A 388 27.86 -6.08 -157.83
N TRP A 389 26.80 -5.98 -158.63
CA TRP A 389 25.56 -5.37 -158.23
C TRP A 389 24.98 -6.07 -157.00
N ILE A 390 24.58 -5.22 -156.05
CA ILE A 390 23.78 -5.58 -154.88
C ILE A 390 22.41 -4.92 -154.99
N GLY A 391 21.48 -5.30 -154.13
CA GLY A 391 20.10 -4.82 -154.16
C GLY A 391 19.92 -3.38 -153.71
N LEU A 392 20.95 -2.55 -153.82
CA LEU A 392 20.97 -1.20 -153.29
C LEU A 392 20.73 -0.20 -154.44
N THR A 393 19.74 0.68 -154.29
CA THR A 393 19.46 1.76 -155.27
C THR A 393 18.83 2.97 -154.58
N ASP A 394 19.09 4.16 -155.10
CA ASP A 394 18.40 5.40 -154.72
C ASP A 394 17.64 6.04 -155.90
N SER A 395 17.43 5.28 -156.98
CA SER A 395 16.70 5.70 -158.20
C SER A 395 15.30 6.26 -157.98
N LEU A 396 14.68 6.01 -156.82
CA LEU A 396 13.40 6.61 -156.43
C LEU A 396 13.55 8.03 -155.86
N GLN A 397 14.64 8.31 -155.15
CA GLN A 397 14.95 9.59 -154.55
C GLN A 397 16.47 9.70 -154.28
N GLU A 398 17.15 10.52 -155.08
CA GLU A 398 18.60 10.78 -154.96
C GLU A 398 19.04 10.98 -153.50
N GLY A 399 20.10 10.27 -153.11
CA GLY A 399 20.65 10.30 -151.76
C GLY A 399 19.88 9.47 -150.73
N THR A 400 18.77 8.85 -151.11
CA THR A 400 17.97 7.95 -150.25
C THR A 400 18.05 6.51 -150.74
N TRP A 401 19.08 5.82 -150.28
CA TRP A 401 19.33 4.42 -150.63
C TRP A 401 18.36 3.45 -149.95
N MET A 402 17.79 2.54 -150.74
CA MET A 402 16.89 1.49 -150.30
C MET A 402 17.32 0.14 -150.87
N TRP A 403 16.91 -0.93 -150.20
CA TRP A 403 17.00 -2.27 -150.74
C TRP A 403 15.90 -2.51 -151.78
N VAL A 404 16.16 -3.45 -152.69
CA VAL A 404 15.22 -3.88 -153.73
C VAL A 404 13.89 -4.42 -153.19
N ASP A 405 13.86 -4.89 -151.95
CA ASP A 405 12.66 -5.33 -151.23
C ASP A 405 11.83 -4.16 -150.64
N GLY A 406 12.35 -2.94 -150.71
CA GLY A 406 11.74 -1.71 -150.20
C GLY A 406 12.10 -1.39 -148.74
N SER A 407 12.96 -2.18 -148.10
CA SER A 407 13.42 -1.90 -146.74
C SER A 407 14.51 -0.80 -146.72
N ASN A 408 14.53 -0.04 -145.62
CA ASN A 408 15.50 1.02 -145.43
C ASN A 408 16.89 0.45 -145.13
N VAL A 409 17.92 1.10 -145.68
CA VAL A 409 19.32 0.73 -145.43
C VAL A 409 19.69 1.15 -144.01
N THR A 410 19.74 0.20 -143.07
CA THR A 410 20.09 0.46 -141.67
C THR A 410 21.60 0.41 -141.39
N THR A 411 22.36 -0.28 -142.24
CA THR A 411 23.82 -0.43 -142.12
C THR A 411 24.46 -0.07 -143.44
N GLN A 412 25.53 0.73 -143.42
CA GLN A 412 26.19 1.25 -144.62
C GLN A 412 27.64 0.81 -144.69
N PHE A 413 28.07 0.27 -145.83
CA PHE A 413 29.43 -0.22 -146.05
C PHE A 413 30.14 0.48 -147.22
N TRP A 414 29.79 1.75 -147.47
CA TRP A 414 30.39 2.58 -148.51
C TRP A 414 31.91 2.66 -148.43
N GLN A 415 32.54 2.75 -149.60
CA GLN A 415 33.93 3.15 -149.71
C GLN A 415 34.12 4.58 -149.19
N PRO A 416 35.29 4.93 -148.64
CA PRO A 416 35.58 6.30 -148.26
C PRO A 416 35.35 7.25 -149.45
N GLY A 417 34.42 8.20 -149.28
CA GLY A 417 34.05 9.16 -150.32
C GLY A 417 32.85 8.78 -151.18
N GLN A 418 32.26 7.60 -150.98
CA GLN A 418 31.03 7.15 -151.64
C GLN A 418 29.81 7.23 -150.69
N PRO A 419 28.58 7.35 -151.22
CA PRO A 419 28.25 7.54 -152.64
C PRO A 419 28.57 8.97 -153.09
N ASN A 420 29.16 9.13 -154.28
CA ASN A 420 29.60 10.43 -154.79
C ASN A 420 28.78 10.95 -155.97
N SER A 421 27.85 10.14 -156.49
CA SER A 421 27.03 10.40 -157.67
C SER A 421 27.90 10.99 -158.79
N TYR A 422 28.93 10.26 -159.23
CA TYR A 422 29.90 10.76 -160.22
C TYR A 422 29.18 11.15 -161.52
N ASN A 423 29.31 12.43 -161.89
CA ASN A 423 28.56 13.08 -162.99
C ASN A 423 27.03 13.14 -162.81
N GLY A 424 26.51 12.91 -161.59
CA GLY A 424 25.11 13.05 -161.21
C GLY A 424 24.17 11.98 -161.76
N ASN A 425 24.66 10.75 -161.98
CA ASN A 425 23.88 9.67 -162.61
C ASN A 425 24.37 8.27 -162.17
N GLN A 426 24.58 8.07 -160.87
CA GLN A 426 25.02 6.78 -160.29
C GLN A 426 24.05 6.32 -159.19
N ASP A 427 22.96 5.67 -159.62
CA ASP A 427 21.84 5.37 -158.72
C ASP A 427 21.79 3.90 -158.27
N CYS A 428 22.85 3.13 -158.58
CA CYS A 428 22.92 1.69 -158.39
C CYS A 428 24.16 1.30 -157.57
N GLY A 429 23.94 0.54 -156.51
CA GLY A 429 24.99 0.11 -155.60
C GLY A 429 25.66 -1.16 -156.08
N GLU A 430 26.98 -1.13 -156.19
CA GLU A 430 27.83 -2.31 -156.36
C GLU A 430 28.66 -2.56 -155.09
N ASN A 431 29.00 -3.82 -154.87
CA ASN A 431 30.07 -4.20 -153.97
C ASN A 431 31.38 -4.29 -154.75
N VAL A 432 32.37 -3.51 -154.34
CA VAL A 432 33.71 -3.48 -154.96
C VAL A 432 34.67 -4.29 -154.11
N GLN A 433 35.11 -5.44 -154.63
CA GLN A 433 36.01 -6.35 -153.92
C GLN A 433 37.47 -5.89 -154.04
N LYS A 434 38.11 -5.56 -152.91
CA LYS A 434 39.55 -5.22 -152.86
C LYS A 434 40.41 -6.49 -152.92
N ILE A 435 41.59 -6.40 -153.56
CA ILE A 435 42.58 -7.50 -153.64
C ILE A 435 43.00 -8.00 -152.24
N THR A 436 42.99 -7.11 -151.24
CA THR A 436 43.47 -7.36 -149.87
C THR A 436 42.38 -7.58 -148.82
N GLY A 437 41.08 -7.67 -149.16
CA GLY A 437 40.07 -7.94 -148.13
C GLY A 437 38.62 -7.69 -148.53
N VAL A 438 37.81 -7.47 -147.49
CA VAL A 438 36.37 -7.19 -147.45
C VAL A 438 36.00 -6.10 -148.47
N GLY A 439 35.04 -6.40 -149.35
CA GLY A 439 34.50 -5.48 -150.32
C GLY A 439 33.67 -4.37 -149.67
N GLN A 440 33.65 -3.21 -150.30
CA GLN A 440 32.95 -2.02 -149.83
C GLN A 440 32.06 -1.49 -150.94
N TRP A 441 30.98 -0.82 -150.58
CA TRP A 441 29.98 -0.36 -151.54
C TRP A 441 30.47 0.86 -152.32
N ASN A 442 30.12 0.90 -153.59
CA ASN A 442 30.30 2.02 -154.49
C ASN A 442 28.97 2.25 -155.20
N ASP A 443 28.61 3.50 -155.40
CA ASP A 443 27.56 3.86 -156.34
C ASP A 443 28.15 3.91 -157.74
N ASP A 444 27.47 3.27 -158.68
CA ASP A 444 27.87 3.30 -160.07
C ASP A 444 26.65 3.48 -160.99
N GLY A 445 26.93 3.91 -162.22
CA GLY A 445 25.88 4.13 -163.21
C GLY A 445 25.16 2.81 -163.43
N CYS A 446 23.83 2.80 -163.31
CA CYS A 446 23.03 1.59 -163.45
C CYS A 446 23.22 0.85 -164.78
N PHE A 447 23.77 1.53 -165.80
CA PHE A 447 24.11 0.99 -167.12
C PHE A 447 25.50 0.33 -167.22
N ALA A 448 26.35 0.47 -166.19
CA ALA A 448 27.64 -0.21 -166.15
C ALA A 448 27.44 -1.74 -166.10
N GLU A 449 28.37 -2.50 -166.67
CA GLU A 449 28.29 -3.95 -166.66
C GLU A 449 29.13 -4.51 -165.51
N GLN A 450 28.48 -5.09 -164.51
CA GLN A 450 29.11 -5.75 -163.37
C GLN A 450 28.54 -7.16 -163.20
N TYR A 451 29.22 -8.01 -162.43
CA TYR A 451 28.60 -9.24 -161.93
C TYR A 451 27.40 -8.90 -161.03
N TRP A 452 26.63 -9.86 -160.57
CA TRP A 452 25.56 -9.64 -159.61
C TRP A 452 25.41 -10.82 -158.67
N ILE A 453 24.79 -10.55 -157.52
CA ILE A 453 24.51 -11.56 -156.52
C ILE A 453 23.02 -11.57 -156.23
N CYS A 454 22.40 -12.73 -156.28
CA CYS A 454 21.00 -12.94 -155.91
C CYS A 454 20.89 -13.58 -154.52
N GLU A 455 19.79 -13.32 -153.80
CA GLU A 455 19.43 -13.94 -152.51
C GLU A 455 17.94 -14.37 -152.50
N LYS A 456 17.65 -15.56 -151.93
CA LYS A 456 16.28 -16.05 -151.67
C LYS A 456 16.15 -16.94 -150.44
#